data_AF-A0A7J9KR17-F1
#
_entry.id   AF-A0A7J9KR17-F1
#
_cell.length_a   1.000
_cell.length_b   1.000
_cell.length_c   1.000
_cell.angle_alpha   90.00
_cell.angle_beta   90.00
_cell.angle_gamma   90.00
#
_symmetry.space_group_name_H-M   'P 1'
#
loop_
_entity.id
_entity.type
_entity.pdbx_description
1 polymer ?
#
loop_
_entity_poly.entity_id
_entity_poly.type
_entity_poly.pdbx_seq_one_letter_code
_entity_poly.pdbx_strand_id
1 'polypeptide(L)'
;IFPDCFFALKVWNVRQANASAVLVADDIEEALITMDNPEEDSSSAKYIENITFPSSLIEKTFGETLTLMIDFKGAAQILEKGGYTQFTPHYITWYCPQAFTLSRQCKSQCINRGRYCAPDPEQGFSSGYEGKDVVIETLRQLCVFKVANETNRPWVWWDYVADFQIRRPMKEKKYNKECAD
;
A
#
# COMPACT_ATOMS: atom_id res chain seq x y z
N ILE A 1 -11.73 -14.98 9.36
CA ILE A 1 -10.75 -15.86 8.70
C ILE A 1 -11.39 -16.27 7.38
N PHE A 2 -10.98 -15.67 6.26
CA PHE A 2 -11.48 -16.02 4.94
C PHE A 2 -10.77 -17.31 4.51
N PRO A 3 -11.44 -18.46 4.46
CA PRO A 3 -10.77 -19.76 4.27
C PRO A 3 -10.25 -20.01 2.86
N ASP A 4 -10.47 -19.10 1.90
CA ASP A 4 -10.31 -19.39 0.46
C ASP A 4 -9.37 -18.42 -0.29
N CYS A 5 -8.36 -17.84 0.37
CA CYS A 5 -7.46 -16.88 -0.28
C CYS A 5 -5.98 -17.21 -0.05
N PHE A 6 -5.50 -18.27 -0.71
CA PHE A 6 -4.11 -18.73 -0.69
C PHE A 6 -3.15 -17.74 -1.36
N PHE A 7 -1.85 -17.88 -1.07
CA PHE A 7 -0.78 -17.03 -1.60
C PHE A 7 -0.86 -16.92 -3.13
N ALA A 8 -1.00 -18.03 -3.84
CA ALA A 8 -1.13 -18.04 -5.31
C ALA A 8 -2.31 -17.20 -5.84
N LEU A 9 -3.47 -17.20 -5.17
CA LEU A 9 -4.63 -16.40 -5.58
C LEU A 9 -4.41 -14.89 -5.32
N LYS A 10 -3.76 -14.53 -4.21
CA LYS A 10 -3.36 -13.13 -3.94
C LYS A 10 -2.39 -12.63 -5.01
N VAL A 11 -1.38 -13.43 -5.33
CA VAL A 11 -0.39 -13.12 -6.38
C VAL A 11 -1.07 -12.98 -7.74
N TRP A 12 -2.01 -13.88 -8.08
CA TRP A 12 -2.77 -13.84 -9.32
C TRP A 12 -3.61 -12.56 -9.45
N ASN A 13 -4.35 -12.19 -8.39
CA ASN A 13 -5.16 -10.98 -8.38
C ASN A 13 -4.31 -9.71 -8.54
N VAL A 14 -3.13 -9.68 -7.90
CA VAL A 14 -2.19 -8.56 -8.01
C VAL A 14 -1.58 -8.47 -9.41
N ARG A 15 -1.32 -9.60 -10.07
CA ARG A 15 -0.93 -9.62 -11.49
C ARG A 15 -2.02 -9.03 -12.39
N GLN A 16 -3.30 -9.37 -12.18
CA GLN A 16 -4.41 -8.81 -12.96
C GLN A 16 -4.55 -7.29 -12.76
N ALA A 17 -4.06 -6.77 -11.63
CA ALA A 17 -3.97 -5.34 -11.37
C ALA A 17 -2.76 -4.65 -12.03
N ASN A 18 -2.04 -5.35 -12.93
CA ASN A 18 -0.90 -4.82 -13.70
C ASN A 18 0.29 -4.36 -12.83
N ALA A 19 0.46 -4.95 -11.63
CA ALA A 19 1.66 -4.80 -10.84
C ALA A 19 2.86 -5.48 -11.53
N SER A 20 4.09 -5.21 -11.11
CA SER A 20 5.32 -5.85 -11.62
C SER A 20 5.97 -6.82 -10.64
N ALA A 21 5.63 -6.73 -9.35
CA ALA A 21 5.98 -7.68 -8.31
C ALA A 21 4.95 -7.62 -7.17
N VAL A 22 4.93 -8.62 -6.28
CA VAL A 22 4.12 -8.62 -5.06
C VAL A 22 4.93 -9.12 -3.87
N LEU A 23 4.81 -8.41 -2.76
CA LEU A 23 5.24 -8.88 -1.45
C LEU A 23 3.98 -9.17 -0.64
N VAL A 24 3.82 -10.39 -0.18
CA VAL A 24 2.71 -10.79 0.67
C VAL A 24 3.26 -10.91 2.08
N ALA A 25 2.77 -10.09 3.01
CA ALA A 25 3.12 -10.22 4.42
C ALA A 25 2.23 -11.28 5.08
N ASP A 26 2.85 -12.13 5.88
CA ASP A 26 2.16 -13.06 6.75
C ASP A 26 1.32 -12.30 7.80
N ASP A 27 0.13 -12.82 8.13
CA ASP A 27 -0.72 -12.28 9.19
C ASP A 27 -0.57 -13.02 10.53
N ILE A 28 0.18 -14.13 10.52
CA ILE A 28 0.50 -14.97 11.68
C ILE A 28 1.99 -14.83 12.01
N GLU A 29 2.32 -14.82 13.30
CA GLU A 29 3.71 -14.78 13.77
C GLU A 29 4.26 -16.21 13.84
N GLU A 30 4.65 -16.72 12.67
CA GLU A 30 5.20 -18.07 12.50
C GLU A 30 6.38 -18.10 11.52
N ALA A 31 7.10 -19.22 11.48
CA ALA A 31 8.16 -19.42 10.51
C ALA A 31 7.55 -19.47 9.10
N LEU A 32 8.12 -18.74 8.14
CA LEU A 32 7.63 -18.67 6.77
C LEU A 32 7.53 -20.07 6.15
N ILE A 33 6.30 -20.55 6.01
CA ILE A 33 5.96 -21.73 5.22
C ILE A 33 5.32 -21.25 3.92
N THR A 34 5.86 -21.66 2.76
CA THR A 34 5.22 -21.38 1.47
C THR A 34 3.94 -22.19 1.39
N MET A 35 2.80 -21.55 1.68
CA MET A 35 1.45 -22.14 1.77
C MET A 35 0.82 -22.55 0.42
N ASP A 36 1.61 -23.09 -0.51
CA ASP A 36 1.08 -23.71 -1.73
C ASP A 36 1.36 -25.22 -1.65
N ASN A 37 0.48 -25.96 -0.94
CA ASN A 37 0.47 -27.42 -1.03
C ASN A 37 -0.47 -27.85 -2.18
N PRO A 38 0.06 -28.25 -3.35
CA PRO A 38 -0.77 -28.62 -4.50
C PRO A 38 -1.61 -29.88 -4.27
N GLU A 39 -1.30 -30.67 -3.23
CA GLU A 39 -2.05 -31.90 -2.91
C GLU A 39 -3.37 -31.64 -2.16
N GLU A 40 -3.51 -30.50 -1.47
CA GLU A 40 -4.73 -30.16 -0.71
C GLU A 40 -5.75 -29.32 -1.49
N ASP A 41 -5.33 -28.60 -2.55
CA ASP A 41 -6.25 -27.76 -3.33
C ASP A 41 -5.93 -27.73 -4.83
N SER A 42 -6.66 -28.57 -5.56
CA SER A 42 -6.63 -28.67 -7.03
C SER A 42 -6.96 -27.37 -7.77
N SER A 43 -7.57 -26.38 -7.12
CA SER A 43 -7.90 -25.09 -7.72
C SER A 43 -6.69 -24.15 -7.82
N SER A 44 -5.78 -24.25 -6.84
CA SER A 44 -4.60 -23.40 -6.71
C SER A 44 -3.46 -23.80 -7.67
N ALA A 45 -3.39 -25.08 -8.04
CA ALA A 45 -2.45 -25.61 -9.04
C ALA A 45 -2.49 -24.86 -10.40
N LYS A 46 -3.68 -24.40 -10.81
CA LYS A 46 -3.86 -23.65 -12.07
C LYS A 46 -3.21 -22.26 -12.07
N TYR A 47 -3.08 -21.64 -10.90
CA TYR A 47 -2.40 -20.36 -10.76
C TYR A 47 -0.89 -20.57 -10.67
N ILE A 48 -0.45 -21.58 -9.90
CA ILE A 48 0.98 -21.91 -9.70
C ILE A 48 1.71 -22.17 -11.02
N GLU A 49 1.09 -22.90 -11.97
CA GLU A 49 1.68 -23.15 -13.29
C GLU A 49 1.87 -21.89 -14.15
N ASN A 50 1.20 -20.78 -13.82
CA ASN A 50 1.23 -19.53 -14.60
C ASN A 50 1.85 -18.34 -13.86
N ILE A 51 2.31 -18.49 -12.62
CA ILE A 51 2.96 -17.40 -11.86
C ILE A 51 4.42 -17.30 -12.32
N THR A 52 4.65 -16.54 -13.39
CA THR A 52 5.97 -15.97 -13.73
C THR A 52 6.19 -14.61 -13.06
N PHE A 53 5.25 -14.21 -12.20
CA PHE A 53 5.20 -12.93 -11.54
C PHE A 53 6.14 -12.92 -10.31
N PRO A 54 7.10 -11.99 -10.20
CA PRO A 54 7.97 -11.92 -9.03
C PRO A 54 7.16 -11.75 -7.74
N SER A 55 7.12 -12.78 -6.90
CA SER A 55 6.37 -12.79 -5.65
C SER A 55 7.19 -13.33 -4.50
N SER A 56 7.13 -12.69 -3.32
CA SER A 56 7.72 -13.21 -2.08
C SER A 56 6.73 -13.13 -0.93
N LEU A 57 6.69 -14.17 -0.12
CA LEU A 57 6.12 -14.12 1.23
C LEU A 57 7.15 -13.48 2.17
N ILE A 58 6.71 -12.62 3.08
CA ILE A 58 7.55 -11.98 4.10
C ILE A 58 6.91 -12.15 5.47
N GLU A 59 7.73 -12.24 6.53
CA GLU A 59 7.25 -12.47 7.90
C GLU A 59 6.31 -11.34 8.34
N LYS A 60 5.36 -11.65 9.24
CA LYS A 60 4.50 -10.65 9.86
C LYS A 60 5.29 -9.53 10.52
N THR A 61 6.29 -9.89 11.34
CA THR A 61 7.16 -8.93 12.02
C THR A 61 7.95 -8.10 11.02
N PHE A 62 8.43 -8.70 9.93
CA PHE A 62 9.05 -7.97 8.83
C PHE A 62 8.05 -7.02 8.18
N GLY A 63 6.82 -7.44 7.85
CA GLY A 63 5.76 -6.59 7.28
C GLY A 63 5.26 -5.46 8.19
N GLU A 64 5.20 -5.68 9.50
CA GLU A 64 4.79 -4.71 10.52
C GLU A 64 5.92 -3.75 10.96
N THR A 65 7.17 -4.22 10.84
CA THR A 65 8.39 -3.42 11.08
C THR A 65 8.81 -2.67 9.83
N LEU A 66 8.42 -3.18 8.65
CA LEU A 66 8.72 -2.56 7.38
C LEU A 66 8.09 -1.19 7.31
N THR A 67 8.97 -0.21 7.20
CA THR A 67 8.65 0.88 6.29
C THR A 67 9.04 0.38 4.90
N LEU A 68 8.21 -0.49 4.29
CA LEU A 68 8.49 -1.16 3.01
C LEU A 68 9.08 -0.20 1.96
N MET A 69 8.59 1.03 1.97
CA MET A 69 9.04 2.10 1.10
C MET A 69 10.49 2.56 1.35
N ILE A 70 10.95 2.58 2.61
CA ILE A 70 12.34 2.93 2.97
C ILE A 70 13.29 1.84 2.49
N ASP A 71 13.00 0.58 2.80
CA ASP A 71 13.92 -0.52 2.49
C ASP A 71 13.93 -0.82 0.99
N PHE A 72 12.77 -0.75 0.33
CA PHE A 72 12.65 -1.01 -1.10
C PHE A 72 13.14 0.15 -1.97
N LYS A 73 13.20 1.38 -1.45
CA LYS A 73 13.64 2.58 -2.19
C LYS A 73 14.94 2.34 -2.93
N GLY A 74 15.97 1.81 -2.26
CA GLY A 74 17.29 1.64 -2.87
C GLY A 74 17.24 0.74 -4.11
N ALA A 75 16.58 -0.42 -3.97
CA ALA A 75 16.40 -1.36 -5.07
C ALA A 75 15.55 -0.76 -6.21
N ALA A 76 14.44 -0.10 -5.87
CA ALA A 76 13.55 0.51 -6.84
C ALA A 76 14.26 1.61 -7.65
N GLN A 77 15.02 2.49 -6.99
CA GLN A 77 15.77 3.54 -7.68
C GLN A 77 16.84 2.98 -8.61
N ILE A 78 17.53 1.88 -8.24
CA ILE A 78 18.52 1.22 -9.11
C ILE A 78 17.83 0.66 -10.36
N LEU A 79 16.70 -0.02 -10.18
CA LEU A 79 15.95 -0.63 -11.29
C LEU A 79 15.39 0.41 -12.25
N GLU A 80 14.84 1.52 -11.75
CA GLU A 80 14.30 2.61 -12.57
C GLU A 80 15.40 3.39 -13.29
N LYS A 81 16.50 3.72 -12.60
CA LYS A 81 17.65 4.40 -13.23
C LYS A 81 18.32 3.51 -14.29
N GLY A 82 18.29 2.19 -14.09
CA GLY A 82 18.77 1.21 -15.07
C GLY A 82 17.81 0.98 -16.24
N GLY A 83 16.61 1.55 -16.23
CA GLY A 83 15.62 1.40 -17.30
C GLY A 83 14.95 0.02 -17.34
N TYR A 84 15.06 -0.78 -16.27
CA TYR A 84 14.52 -2.15 -16.23
C TYR A 84 13.02 -2.18 -15.95
N THR A 85 12.51 -1.21 -15.21
CA THR A 85 11.08 -1.08 -14.86
C THR A 85 10.76 0.36 -14.46
N GLN A 86 9.48 0.67 -14.34
CA GLN A 86 8.97 1.92 -13.78
C GLN A 86 7.85 1.61 -12.80
N PHE A 87 8.11 1.85 -11.51
CA PHE A 87 7.11 1.63 -10.47
C PHE A 87 6.11 2.77 -10.48
N THR A 88 4.82 2.43 -10.52
CA THR A 88 3.73 3.40 -10.48
C THR A 88 2.93 3.23 -9.19
N PRO A 89 2.82 4.26 -8.34
CA PRO A 89 2.10 4.15 -7.09
C PRO A 89 0.59 4.04 -7.32
N HIS A 90 -0.02 3.05 -6.66
CA HIS A 90 -1.47 2.85 -6.65
C HIS A 90 -1.94 2.79 -5.20
N TYR A 91 -2.86 3.69 -4.84
CA TYR A 91 -3.40 3.78 -3.49
C TYR A 91 -4.83 3.27 -3.46
N ILE A 92 -5.13 2.49 -2.42
CA ILE A 92 -6.49 2.07 -2.13
C ILE A 92 -7.23 3.26 -1.52
N THR A 93 -8.44 3.51 -2.00
CA THR A 93 -9.35 4.50 -1.41
C THR A 93 -10.67 3.84 -1.10
N TRP A 94 -11.30 4.31 -0.03
CA TRP A 94 -12.66 3.92 0.34
C TRP A 94 -13.64 5.00 -0.12
N TYR A 95 -14.93 4.70 0.01
CA TYR A 95 -15.98 5.67 -0.26
C TYR A 95 -16.99 5.67 0.89
N CYS A 96 -17.68 6.79 1.01
CA CYS A 96 -18.77 7.00 1.94
C CYS A 96 -20.09 7.02 1.17
N PRO A 97 -21.08 6.18 1.54
CA PRO A 97 -22.35 6.14 0.83
C PRO A 97 -23.08 7.49 0.87
N GLN A 98 -23.81 7.80 -0.20
CA GLN A 98 -24.38 9.14 -0.40
C GLN A 98 -25.35 9.58 0.72
N ALA A 99 -26.05 8.63 1.35
CA ALA A 99 -26.93 8.89 2.48
C ALA A 99 -26.19 9.45 3.71
N PHE A 100 -24.88 9.18 3.82
CA PHE A 100 -24.06 9.54 4.98
C PHE A 100 -23.09 10.69 4.71
N THR A 101 -23.13 11.34 3.55
CA THR A 101 -22.17 12.40 3.18
C THR A 101 -22.20 13.62 4.09
N LEU A 102 -23.32 13.83 4.80
CA LEU A 102 -23.46 14.92 5.76
C LEU A 102 -23.04 14.56 7.18
N SER A 103 -22.84 13.26 7.47
CA SER A 103 -22.40 12.78 8.78
C SER A 103 -21.03 13.32 9.15
N ARG A 104 -20.77 13.44 10.46
CA ARG A 104 -19.47 13.89 10.98
C ARG A 104 -18.36 12.92 10.58
N GLN A 105 -18.65 11.62 10.62
CA GLN A 105 -17.71 10.55 10.26
C GLN A 105 -17.28 10.66 8.80
N CYS A 106 -18.23 10.81 7.88
CA CYS A 106 -17.89 10.95 6.47
C CYS A 106 -17.08 12.22 6.19
N LYS A 107 -17.42 13.34 6.85
CA LYS A 107 -16.69 14.60 6.70
C LYS A 107 -15.27 14.56 7.25
N SER A 108 -15.00 13.76 8.29
CA SER A 108 -13.65 13.61 8.82
C SER A 108 -12.82 12.63 8.00
N GLN A 109 -13.43 11.57 7.48
CA GLN A 109 -12.67 10.51 6.80
C GLN A 109 -12.51 10.71 5.28
N CYS A 110 -13.27 11.63 4.67
CA CYS A 110 -13.37 11.71 3.22
C CYS A 110 -13.25 13.12 2.65
N ILE A 111 -12.77 13.20 1.41
CA ILE A 111 -12.83 14.38 0.54
C ILE A 111 -13.82 14.17 -0.63
N ASN A 112 -14.03 15.22 -1.43
CA ASN A 112 -14.86 15.17 -2.64
C ASN A 112 -16.25 14.53 -2.41
N ARG A 113 -16.98 15.03 -1.39
CA ARG A 113 -18.32 14.56 -1.01
C ARG A 113 -18.41 13.04 -0.77
N GLY A 114 -17.39 12.46 -0.14
CA GLY A 114 -17.38 11.04 0.23
C GLY A 114 -16.84 10.11 -0.85
N ARG A 115 -16.35 10.63 -1.99
CA ARG A 115 -15.82 9.77 -3.07
C ARG A 115 -14.48 9.12 -2.73
N TYR A 116 -13.65 9.82 -1.96
CA TYR A 116 -12.32 9.34 -1.59
C TYR A 116 -12.15 9.46 -0.08
N CYS A 117 -11.95 8.32 0.56
CA CYS A 117 -11.84 8.20 2.00
C CYS A 117 -10.65 7.32 2.39
N ALA A 118 -10.15 7.51 3.59
CA ALA A 118 -9.23 6.59 4.26
C ALA A 118 -9.76 6.28 5.67
N PRO A 119 -9.49 5.09 6.22
CA PRO A 119 -9.80 4.80 7.61
C PRO A 119 -8.83 5.54 8.52
N ASP A 120 -9.34 6.03 9.64
CA ASP A 120 -8.53 6.71 10.66
C ASP A 120 -7.48 5.75 11.24
N PRO A 121 -6.18 6.04 11.11
CA PRO A 121 -5.12 5.17 11.60
C PRO A 121 -5.09 5.05 13.13
N GLU A 122 -5.66 6.01 13.88
CA GLU A 122 -5.68 5.98 15.34
C GLU A 122 -7.01 5.45 15.92
N GLN A 123 -7.98 5.10 15.07
CA GLN A 123 -9.34 4.62 15.43
C GLN A 123 -10.11 5.54 16.42
N GLY A 124 -9.59 6.74 16.70
CA GLY A 124 -10.12 7.69 17.66
C GLY A 124 -10.38 9.05 17.02
N PHE A 125 -11.65 9.34 16.70
CA PHE A 125 -12.07 10.60 16.05
C PHE A 125 -11.89 11.88 16.89
N SER A 126 -11.13 11.84 17.99
CA SER A 126 -11.03 12.91 18.99
C SER A 126 -9.71 13.67 18.99
N SER A 127 -8.63 13.06 18.49
CA SER A 127 -7.28 13.65 18.48
C SER A 127 -6.43 12.89 17.48
N GLY A 128 -5.65 13.59 16.65
CA GLY A 128 -4.79 12.96 15.64
C GLY A 128 -5.14 13.40 14.23
N TYR A 129 -4.71 12.60 13.27
CA TYR A 129 -4.89 12.81 11.83
C TYR A 129 -6.24 12.24 11.37
N GLU A 130 -7.04 12.99 10.62
CA GLU A 130 -8.31 12.44 10.12
C GLU A 130 -8.08 11.66 8.81
N GLY A 131 -8.96 10.71 8.48
CA GLY A 131 -8.84 9.94 7.24
C GLY A 131 -8.78 10.82 5.97
N LYS A 132 -9.45 11.97 5.96
CA LYS A 132 -9.36 12.92 4.82
C LYS A 132 -7.95 13.44 4.61
N ASP A 133 -7.18 13.61 5.69
CA ASP A 133 -5.83 14.13 5.65
C ASP A 133 -4.90 13.07 5.01
N VAL A 134 -5.17 11.77 5.26
CA VAL A 134 -4.46 10.65 4.60
C VAL A 134 -4.69 10.70 3.10
N VAL A 135 -5.94 10.93 2.68
CA VAL A 135 -6.28 11.05 1.27
C VAL A 135 -5.60 12.26 0.62
N ILE A 136 -5.50 13.39 1.34
CA ILE A 136 -4.79 14.58 0.86
C ILE A 136 -3.31 14.28 0.67
N GLU A 137 -2.67 13.59 1.62
CA GLU A 137 -1.27 13.19 1.48
C GLU A 137 -1.06 12.19 0.31
N THR A 138 -1.96 11.23 0.14
CA THR A 138 -1.98 10.36 -1.04
C THR A 138 -2.02 11.18 -2.35
N LEU A 139 -2.85 12.22 -2.42
CA LEU A 139 -2.88 13.11 -3.59
C LEU A 139 -1.56 13.86 -3.80
N ARG A 140 -0.90 14.30 -2.72
CA ARG A 140 0.43 14.93 -2.81
C ARG A 140 1.47 13.95 -3.37
N GLN A 141 1.49 12.71 -2.88
CA GLN A 141 2.39 11.66 -3.38
C GLN A 141 2.16 11.38 -4.87
N LEU A 142 0.90 11.30 -5.31
CA LEU A 142 0.56 11.15 -6.72
C LEU A 142 0.98 12.36 -7.56
N CYS A 143 0.85 13.58 -7.03
CA CYS A 143 1.31 14.80 -7.69
C CYS A 143 2.84 14.80 -7.86
N VAL A 144 3.59 14.47 -6.81
CA VAL A 144 5.04 14.35 -6.85
C VAL A 144 5.46 13.30 -7.87
N PHE A 145 4.81 12.13 -7.89
CA PHE A 145 5.07 11.10 -8.88
C PHE A 145 4.83 11.60 -10.31
N LYS A 146 3.72 12.31 -10.55
CA LYS A 146 3.41 12.87 -11.87
C LYS A 146 4.51 13.83 -12.34
N VAL A 147 4.92 14.78 -11.50
CA VAL A 147 5.99 15.74 -11.83
C VAL A 147 7.34 15.04 -12.02
N ALA A 148 7.66 14.05 -11.18
CA ALA A 148 8.86 13.24 -11.31
C ALA A 148 8.90 12.47 -12.65
N ASN A 149 7.75 11.94 -13.08
CA ASN A 149 7.63 11.26 -14.36
C ASN A 149 7.77 12.23 -15.54
N GLU A 150 7.10 13.39 -15.50
CA GLU A 150 7.20 14.44 -16.53
C GLU A 150 8.62 14.99 -16.69
N THR A 151 9.43 14.93 -15.63
CA THR A 151 10.85 15.32 -15.63
C THR A 151 11.81 14.18 -15.97
N ASN A 152 11.30 13.00 -16.37
CA ASN A 152 12.07 11.78 -16.64
C ASN A 152 12.94 11.32 -15.46
N ARG A 153 12.44 11.51 -14.24
CA ARG A 153 13.09 11.08 -13.00
C ARG A 153 12.10 10.43 -12.03
N PRO A 154 11.37 9.38 -12.46
CA PRO A 154 10.35 8.73 -11.61
C PRO A 154 10.89 8.28 -10.25
N TRP A 155 12.18 7.94 -10.17
CA TRP A 155 12.85 7.50 -8.95
C TRP A 155 12.91 8.54 -7.82
N VAL A 156 12.70 9.83 -8.12
CA VAL A 156 12.63 10.90 -7.11
C VAL A 156 11.39 10.75 -6.22
N TRP A 157 10.33 10.12 -6.72
CA TRP A 157 9.15 9.82 -5.91
C TRP A 157 9.50 8.94 -4.70
N TRP A 158 10.41 7.98 -4.86
CA TRP A 158 10.90 7.14 -3.76
C TRP A 158 11.60 7.94 -2.66
N ASP A 159 12.27 9.04 -3.01
CA ASP A 159 12.87 9.93 -2.01
C ASP A 159 11.79 10.61 -1.17
N TYR A 160 10.75 11.12 -1.82
CA TYR A 160 9.63 11.79 -1.15
C TYR A 160 8.91 10.86 -0.18
N VAL A 161 8.50 9.67 -0.63
CA VAL A 161 7.73 8.75 0.22
C VAL A 161 8.54 8.17 1.36
N ALA A 162 9.83 7.90 1.15
CA ALA A 162 10.71 7.44 2.22
C ALA A 162 10.95 8.55 3.26
N ASP A 163 11.24 9.79 2.84
CA ASP A 163 11.44 10.91 3.76
C ASP A 163 10.17 11.24 4.56
N PHE A 164 9.00 11.17 3.89
CA PHE A 164 7.72 11.35 4.55
C PHE A 164 7.50 10.32 5.66
N GLN A 165 7.75 9.03 5.39
CA GLN A 165 7.61 7.98 6.40
C GLN A 165 8.62 8.10 7.54
N ILE A 166 9.87 8.50 7.26
CA ILE A 166 10.91 8.72 8.29
C ILE A 166 10.54 9.87 9.22
N ARG A 167 10.08 11.00 8.65
CA ARG A 167 9.80 12.20 9.44
C ARG A 167 8.46 12.15 10.16
N ARG A 168 7.52 11.38 9.63
CA ARG A 168 6.13 11.35 10.10
C ARG A 168 5.68 9.93 10.49
N PRO A 169 6.42 9.22 11.35
CA PRO A 169 6.05 7.86 11.74
C PRO A 169 4.74 7.86 12.52
N MET A 170 3.78 7.05 12.05
CA MET A 170 2.52 6.81 12.76
C MET A 170 2.77 6.25 14.17
N LYS A 171 3.79 5.38 14.34
CA LYS A 171 4.16 4.78 15.63
C LYS A 171 4.53 5.80 16.71
N GLU A 172 5.07 6.97 16.33
CA GLU A 172 5.50 8.00 17.28
C GLU A 172 4.50 9.16 17.41
N LYS A 173 3.29 9.03 16.85
CA LYS A 173 2.26 10.09 16.83
C LYS A 173 2.74 11.42 16.24
N LYS A 174 3.78 11.38 15.40
CA LYS A 174 4.28 12.54 14.63
C LYS A 174 3.43 12.84 13.40
N TYR A 175 2.43 11.99 13.16
CA TYR A 175 1.41 12.13 12.13
C TYR A 175 0.25 13.00 12.65
N ASN A 176 0.46 14.32 12.68
CA ASN A 176 -0.46 15.29 13.31
C ASN A 176 -0.95 16.35 12.31
N LYS A 177 -1.79 17.30 12.73
CA LYS A 177 -2.35 18.31 11.81
C LYS A 177 -1.28 19.23 11.19
N GLU A 178 -0.22 19.55 11.93
CA GLU A 178 0.99 20.25 11.42
C GLU A 178 1.78 19.39 10.40
N CYS A 179 1.44 18.11 10.25
CA CYS A 179 1.91 17.25 9.17
C CYS A 179 1.10 17.40 7.88
N ALA A 180 -0.15 17.84 7.98
CA ALA A 180 -1.03 17.97 6.83
C ALA A 180 -0.94 19.34 6.14
N ASP A 181 -0.39 20.37 6.78
CA ASP A 181 -0.24 21.74 6.26
C ASP A 181 1.18 21.99 5.71
#